data_AF-A0AAU0WET5-F1
#
_entry.id   AF-A0AAU0WET5-F1
#
_cell.length_a   1.000
_cell.length_b   1.000
_cell.length_c   1.000
_cell.angle_alpha   90.00
_cell.angle_beta   90.00
_cell.angle_gamma   90.00
#
_symmetry.space_group_name_H-M   'P 1'
#
loop_
_entity.id
_entity.type
_entity.pdbx_description
1 polymer ?
#
loop_
_entity_poly.entity_id
_entity_poly.type
_entity_poly.pdbx_seq_one_letter_code
_entity_poly.pdbx_strand_id
1 'polypeptide(L)'
;MIQLDTLTCHDQSEGAALSQYFDIGDETVWNPSNGASRLFRRQVSVFEAELELSSGIGPMENDECQIDPAVFEIFVNALLVRHRRTSHAIVLALSEGFTATVLVLAERAGIRVDWGQFRSAPDGALEDAQISAAAGMSAPAEGHAWDAGLREKARELGQRMPR
;
A
#
# COMPACT_ATOMS: atom_id res chain seq x y z
N MET A 1 28.59 -52.74 -14.29
CA MET A 1 27.59 -52.16 -15.20
C MET A 1 26.87 -51.07 -14.41
N ILE A 2 26.83 -49.87 -14.99
CA ILE A 2 26.57 -48.57 -14.37
C ILE A 2 25.06 -48.33 -14.24
N GLN A 3 24.60 -47.69 -13.16
CA GLN A 3 23.80 -46.46 -13.29
C GLN A 3 23.88 -45.64 -12.00
N LEU A 4 24.55 -44.49 -12.11
CA LEU A 4 24.38 -43.35 -11.19
C LEU A 4 23.08 -42.66 -11.62
N ASP A 5 22.08 -42.64 -10.74
CA ASP A 5 20.97 -41.71 -10.88
C ASP A 5 21.32 -40.43 -10.13
N THR A 6 21.45 -39.38 -10.92
CA THR A 6 21.61 -37.97 -10.59
C THR A 6 20.70 -37.54 -9.44
N LEU A 7 21.31 -37.24 -8.30
CA LEU A 7 20.76 -36.33 -7.31
C LEU A 7 20.56 -34.97 -7.99
N THR A 8 19.33 -34.67 -8.36
CA THR A 8 18.93 -33.31 -8.73
C THR A 8 19.06 -32.47 -7.46
N CYS A 9 20.17 -31.75 -7.35
CA CYS A 9 20.31 -30.64 -6.43
C CYS A 9 19.23 -29.63 -6.83
N HIS A 10 18.07 -29.64 -6.17
CA HIS A 10 17.23 -28.46 -6.16
C HIS A 10 17.98 -27.41 -5.36
N ASP A 11 18.78 -26.65 -6.08
CA ASP A 11 19.40 -25.43 -5.61
C ASP A 11 18.27 -24.44 -5.24
N GLN A 12 17.70 -24.58 -4.03
CA GLN A 12 16.82 -23.56 -3.44
C GLN A 12 17.67 -22.40 -2.90
N SER A 13 18.61 -21.93 -3.70
CA SER A 13 19.41 -20.73 -3.49
C SER A 13 19.82 -20.16 -4.85
N GLU A 14 18.88 -20.00 -5.77
CA GLU A 14 18.98 -18.88 -6.72
C GLU A 14 19.02 -17.61 -5.87
N GLY A 15 20.18 -16.98 -5.86
CA GLY A 15 20.55 -15.98 -4.86
C GLY A 15 19.48 -14.90 -4.73
N ALA A 16 18.84 -14.82 -3.57
CA ALA A 16 17.83 -13.80 -3.29
C ALA A 16 18.37 -12.44 -3.76
N ALA A 17 17.74 -11.84 -4.78
CA ALA A 17 18.17 -10.53 -5.24
C ALA A 17 18.14 -9.58 -4.05
N LEU A 18 19.05 -8.59 -4.00
CA LEU A 18 19.11 -7.66 -2.87
C LEU A 18 17.87 -6.75 -2.80
N SER A 19 17.12 -6.67 -3.90
CA SER A 19 15.96 -5.83 -4.10
C SER A 19 14.88 -6.58 -4.89
N GLN A 20 13.66 -6.07 -4.85
CA GLN A 20 12.50 -6.66 -5.54
C GLN A 20 11.80 -5.59 -6.36
N TYR A 21 11.26 -5.98 -7.51
CA TYR A 21 10.66 -5.10 -8.49
C TYR A 21 9.14 -5.14 -8.39
N PHE A 22 8.53 -3.96 -8.39
CA PHE A 22 7.09 -3.77 -8.53
C PHE A 22 6.85 -3.07 -9.85
N ASP A 23 6.14 -3.75 -10.75
CA ASP A 23 6.03 -3.36 -12.15
C ASP A 23 4.57 -3.20 -12.57
N ILE A 24 4.35 -2.34 -13.57
CA ILE A 24 3.08 -2.21 -14.29
C ILE A 24 3.38 -2.45 -15.76
N GLY A 25 3.02 -3.64 -16.25
CA GLY A 25 3.51 -4.09 -17.54
C GLY A 25 5.03 -4.14 -17.52
N ASP A 26 5.67 -3.33 -18.36
CA ASP A 26 7.13 -3.26 -18.51
C ASP A 26 7.78 -2.10 -17.72
N GLU A 27 7.01 -1.31 -16.95
CA GLU A 27 7.56 -0.19 -16.18
C GLU A 27 7.70 -0.53 -14.69
N THR A 28 8.92 -0.43 -14.15
CA THR A 28 9.16 -0.50 -12.71
C THR A 28 8.72 0.77 -12.01
N VAL A 29 7.73 0.64 -11.14
CA VAL A 29 7.21 1.72 -10.30
C VAL A 29 7.86 1.76 -8.92
N TRP A 30 8.48 0.68 -8.46
CA TRP A 30 9.25 0.67 -7.21
C TRP A 30 10.23 -0.51 -7.12
N ASN A 31 11.47 -0.25 -6.69
CA ASN A 31 12.51 -1.27 -6.51
C ASN A 31 13.09 -1.27 -5.06
N PRO A 32 12.31 -1.67 -4.05
CA PRO A 32 12.75 -1.69 -2.65
C PRO A 32 13.74 -2.82 -2.34
N SER A 33 14.44 -2.68 -1.21
CA SER A 33 15.14 -3.81 -0.59
C SER A 33 14.14 -4.91 -0.15
N ASN A 34 14.62 -6.15 -0.03
CA ASN A 34 13.80 -7.30 0.40
C ASN A 34 13.06 -7.07 1.72
N GLY A 35 13.69 -6.36 2.66
CA GLY A 35 13.08 -6.05 3.95
C GLY A 35 11.86 -5.14 3.81
N ALA A 36 11.98 -4.08 2.99
CA ALA A 36 10.90 -3.14 2.73
C ALA A 36 9.78 -3.80 1.90
N SER A 37 10.13 -4.55 0.85
CA SER A 37 9.16 -5.31 0.06
C SER A 37 8.36 -6.29 0.93
N ARG A 38 9.03 -7.10 1.76
CA ARG A 38 8.37 -8.05 2.66
C ARG A 38 7.44 -7.36 3.65
N LEU A 39 7.85 -6.21 4.21
CA LEU A 39 7.01 -5.45 5.13
C LEU A 39 5.77 -4.91 4.41
N PHE A 40 5.96 -4.29 3.24
CA PHE A 40 4.88 -3.74 2.44
C PHE A 40 3.87 -4.82 2.04
N ARG A 41 4.32 -5.95 1.49
CA ARG A 41 3.44 -7.05 1.09
C ARG A 41 2.62 -7.64 2.25
N ARG A 42 3.18 -7.69 3.46
CA ARG A 42 2.42 -8.09 4.66
C ARG A 42 1.34 -7.08 5.02
N GLN A 43 1.62 -5.78 4.87
CA GLN A 43 0.61 -4.75 5.06
C GLN A 43 -0.46 -4.80 3.97
N VAL A 44 -0.09 -5.07 2.72
CA VAL A 44 -1.05 -5.31 1.63
C VAL A 44 -2.06 -6.38 2.05
N SER A 45 -1.61 -7.55 2.51
CA SER A 45 -2.53 -8.60 2.97
C SER A 45 -3.42 -8.19 4.14
N VAL A 46 -2.94 -7.34 5.05
CA VAL A 46 -3.77 -6.78 6.14
C VAL A 46 -4.87 -5.89 5.54
N PHE A 47 -4.52 -4.96 4.66
CA PHE A 47 -5.50 -4.03 4.10
C PHE A 47 -6.44 -4.68 3.08
N GLU A 48 -6.03 -5.72 2.39
CA GLU A 48 -6.93 -6.55 1.57
C GLU A 48 -7.99 -7.23 2.43
N ALA A 49 -7.60 -7.78 3.59
CA ALA A 49 -8.54 -8.40 4.52
C ALA A 49 -9.48 -7.37 5.15
N GLU A 50 -8.93 -6.21 5.56
CA GLU A 50 -9.69 -5.12 6.15
C GLU A 50 -10.68 -4.47 5.17
N LEU A 51 -10.33 -4.38 3.88
CA LEU A 51 -11.20 -3.80 2.85
C LEU A 51 -12.08 -4.85 2.15
N GLU A 52 -11.84 -6.14 2.38
CA GLU A 52 -12.45 -7.26 1.64
C GLU A 52 -12.29 -7.12 0.11
N LEU A 53 -11.16 -6.56 -0.33
CA LEU A 53 -10.86 -6.25 -1.74
C LEU A 53 -9.45 -6.72 -2.10
N SER A 54 -9.27 -7.22 -3.31
CA SER A 54 -7.93 -7.43 -3.86
C SER A 54 -7.23 -6.10 -4.09
N SER A 55 -5.94 -6.05 -3.80
CA SER A 55 -5.10 -4.89 -4.06
C SER A 55 -4.68 -4.78 -5.53
N GLY A 56 -4.78 -5.84 -6.32
CA GLY A 56 -4.17 -5.89 -7.66
C GLY A 56 -2.66 -6.04 -7.64
N ILE A 57 -2.02 -6.15 -6.47
CA ILE A 57 -0.59 -6.47 -6.33
C ILE A 57 -0.44 -7.99 -6.40
N GLY A 58 0.25 -8.48 -7.43
CA GLY A 58 0.43 -9.90 -7.70
C GLY A 58 1.36 -10.63 -6.71
N PRO A 59 1.55 -11.94 -6.89
CA PRO A 59 2.57 -12.68 -6.17
C PRO A 59 3.98 -12.15 -6.53
N MET A 60 4.92 -12.34 -5.60
CA MET A 60 6.34 -12.09 -5.88
C MET A 60 6.93 -13.35 -6.50
N GLU A 61 7.35 -13.26 -7.75
CA GLU A 61 7.90 -14.35 -8.55
C GLU A 61 9.20 -13.89 -9.20
N ASN A 62 10.30 -14.63 -9.01
CA ASN A 62 11.63 -14.26 -9.52
C ASN A 62 12.06 -12.81 -9.18
N ASP A 63 11.76 -12.39 -7.95
CA ASP A 63 11.99 -11.02 -7.44
C ASP A 63 11.19 -9.90 -8.14
N GLU A 64 10.21 -10.26 -8.98
CA GLU A 64 9.28 -9.34 -9.64
C GLU A 64 7.84 -9.50 -9.13
N CYS A 65 7.08 -8.42 -9.16
CA CYS A 65 5.68 -8.37 -8.75
C CYS A 65 4.91 -7.45 -9.68
N GLN A 66 3.94 -8.01 -10.41
CA GLN A 66 3.08 -7.23 -11.30
C GLN A 66 1.95 -6.56 -10.52
N ILE A 67 1.64 -5.32 -10.86
CA ILE A 67 0.50 -4.57 -10.34
C ILE A 67 -0.52 -4.40 -11.48
N ASP A 68 -1.73 -4.92 -11.28
CA ASP A 68 -2.87 -4.64 -12.14
C ASP A 68 -3.38 -3.21 -11.86
N PRO A 69 -3.24 -2.26 -12.79
CA PRO A 69 -3.58 -0.86 -12.54
C PRO A 69 -5.08 -0.64 -12.31
N ALA A 70 -5.95 -1.43 -12.93
CA ALA A 70 -7.40 -1.26 -12.80
C ALA A 70 -7.89 -1.75 -11.43
N VAL A 71 -7.39 -2.91 -10.97
CA VAL A 71 -7.71 -3.42 -9.63
C VAL A 71 -7.07 -2.54 -8.55
N PHE A 72 -5.83 -2.09 -8.78
CA PHE A 72 -5.12 -1.23 -7.85
C PHE A 72 -5.80 0.13 -7.68
N GLU A 73 -6.36 0.72 -8.75
CA GLU A 73 -7.15 1.95 -8.66
C GLU A 73 -8.37 1.80 -7.73
N ILE A 74 -9.10 0.69 -7.85
CA ILE A 74 -10.25 0.39 -6.98
C ILE A 74 -9.81 0.28 -5.52
N PHE A 75 -8.71 -0.44 -5.27
CA PHE A 75 -8.15 -0.60 -3.93
C PHE A 75 -7.68 0.73 -3.33
N VAL A 76 -6.95 1.56 -4.09
CA VAL A 76 -6.49 2.89 -3.65
C VAL A 76 -7.67 3.77 -3.26
N ASN A 77 -8.72 3.80 -4.08
CA ASN A 77 -9.91 4.58 -3.79
C ASN A 77 -10.63 4.09 -2.52
N ALA A 78 -10.78 2.77 -2.35
CA ALA A 78 -11.38 2.19 -1.15
C ALA A 78 -10.56 2.50 0.12
N LEU A 79 -9.24 2.42 0.03
CA LEU A 79 -8.33 2.76 1.13
C LEU A 79 -8.49 4.22 1.57
N LEU A 80 -8.61 5.15 0.61
CA LEU A 80 -8.84 6.57 0.87
C LEU A 80 -10.23 6.85 1.47
N VAL A 81 -11.28 6.14 1.00
CA VAL A 81 -12.62 6.22 1.62
C VAL A 81 -12.53 5.81 3.09
N ARG A 82 -11.89 4.67 3.39
CA ARG A 82 -11.76 4.17 4.76
C ARG A 82 -10.95 5.13 5.63
N HIS A 83 -9.81 5.60 5.15
CA HIS A 83 -8.96 6.57 5.85
C HIS A 83 -9.70 7.89 6.14
N ARG A 84 -10.62 8.31 5.25
CA ARG A 84 -11.45 9.50 5.48
C ARG A 84 -12.58 9.29 6.49
N ARG A 85 -13.16 8.08 6.53
CA ARG A 85 -14.33 7.73 7.36
C ARG A 85 -14.00 7.40 8.81
N THR A 86 -12.76 7.05 9.12
CA THR A 86 -12.35 6.82 10.50
C THR A 86 -11.83 8.10 11.16
N SER A 87 -12.28 8.37 12.38
CA SER A 87 -11.70 9.39 13.26
C SER A 87 -10.78 8.78 14.33
N HIS A 88 -10.53 7.47 14.27
CA HIS A 88 -9.75 6.77 15.28
C HIS A 88 -8.26 7.05 15.10
N ALA A 89 -7.67 7.82 16.03
CA ALA A 89 -6.30 8.31 15.91
C ALA A 89 -5.27 7.17 15.73
N ILE A 90 -5.48 6.04 16.42
CA ILE A 90 -4.59 4.87 16.31
C ILE A 90 -4.69 4.19 14.93
N VAL A 91 -5.89 4.05 14.35
CA VAL A 91 -6.05 3.43 13.03
C VAL A 91 -5.41 4.30 11.96
N LEU A 92 -5.61 5.62 12.05
CA LEU A 92 -4.95 6.59 11.18
C LEU A 92 -3.42 6.47 11.30
N ALA A 93 -2.87 6.46 12.52
CA ALA A 93 -1.42 6.34 12.72
C ALA A 93 -0.84 5.02 12.19
N LEU A 94 -1.55 3.90 12.34
CA LEU A 94 -1.11 2.60 11.84
C LEU A 94 -1.18 2.50 10.31
N SER A 95 -2.13 3.21 9.68
CA SER A 95 -2.38 3.13 8.23
C SER A 95 -1.72 4.24 7.41
N GLU A 96 -1.26 5.34 8.04
CA GLU A 96 -0.74 6.51 7.33
C GLU A 96 0.45 6.18 6.42
N GLY A 97 1.45 5.47 6.95
CA GLY A 97 2.64 5.11 6.19
C GLY A 97 2.33 4.21 4.99
N PHE A 98 1.46 3.22 5.19
CA PHE A 98 1.00 2.33 4.12
C PHE A 98 0.25 3.10 3.04
N THR A 99 -0.73 3.92 3.45
CA THR A 99 -1.57 4.70 2.55
C THR A 99 -0.73 5.66 1.71
N ALA A 100 0.26 6.32 2.32
CA ALA A 100 1.18 7.19 1.62
C ALA A 100 2.06 6.42 0.61
N THR A 101 2.55 5.23 0.94
CA THR A 101 3.29 4.37 -0.02
C THR A 101 2.42 3.93 -1.18
N VAL A 102 1.18 3.51 -0.92
CA VAL A 102 0.20 3.12 -1.95
C VAL A 102 -0.10 4.28 -2.89
N LEU A 103 -0.25 5.50 -2.35
CA LEU A 103 -0.44 6.71 -3.16
C LEU A 103 0.74 6.99 -4.09
N VAL A 104 1.98 6.81 -3.62
CA VAL A 104 3.15 6.95 -4.50
C VAL A 104 3.07 5.97 -5.65
N LEU A 105 2.76 4.69 -5.39
CA LEU A 105 2.61 3.70 -6.45
C LEU A 105 1.49 4.07 -7.41
N ALA A 106 0.36 4.57 -6.91
CA ALA A 106 -0.78 4.99 -7.73
C ALA A 106 -0.41 6.18 -8.65
N GLU A 107 0.28 7.18 -8.12
CA GLU A 107 0.79 8.30 -8.92
C GLU A 107 1.76 7.83 -10.01
N ARG A 108 2.64 6.88 -9.70
CA ARG A 108 3.58 6.28 -10.66
C ARG A 108 2.87 5.43 -11.71
N ALA A 109 1.76 4.80 -11.35
CA ALA A 109 0.88 4.06 -12.24
C ALA A 109 0.03 4.96 -13.17
N GLY A 110 0.10 6.28 -13.01
CA GLY A 110 -0.76 7.21 -13.73
C GLY A 110 -2.22 7.24 -13.23
N ILE A 111 -2.51 6.60 -12.09
CA ILE A 111 -3.83 6.60 -11.46
C ILE A 111 -4.06 7.98 -10.84
N ARG A 112 -5.16 8.62 -11.23
CA ARG A 112 -5.53 9.95 -10.74
C ARG A 112 -6.54 9.82 -9.62
N VAL A 113 -6.12 10.18 -8.41
CA VAL A 113 -7.00 10.27 -7.25
C VAL A 113 -7.86 11.54 -7.35
N ASP A 114 -9.18 11.38 -7.45
CA ASP A 114 -10.11 12.52 -7.35
C ASP A 114 -10.30 12.93 -5.90
N TRP A 115 -9.47 13.85 -5.45
CA TRP A 115 -9.54 14.39 -4.09
C TRP A 115 -10.79 15.22 -3.79
N GLY A 116 -11.47 15.75 -4.82
CA GLY A 116 -12.72 16.48 -4.67
C GLY A 116 -13.83 15.56 -4.18
N GLN A 117 -13.91 14.35 -4.75
CA GLN A 117 -14.91 13.35 -4.37
C GLN A 117 -14.83 12.98 -2.88
N PHE A 118 -13.61 12.87 -2.32
CA PHE A 118 -13.39 12.52 -0.90
C PHE A 118 -13.70 13.67 0.06
N ARG A 119 -13.73 14.92 -0.41
CA ARG A 119 -14.16 16.08 0.39
C ARG A 119 -15.68 16.23 0.42
N SER A 120 -16.33 15.92 -0.69
CA SER A 120 -17.78 16.11 -0.86
C SER A 120 -18.63 14.93 -0.40
N ALA A 121 -18.03 13.77 -0.14
CA ALA A 121 -18.76 12.64 0.44
C ALA A 121 -19.39 13.07 1.78
N PRO A 122 -20.71 12.92 1.96
CA PRO A 122 -21.34 13.23 3.23
C PRO A 122 -20.64 12.42 4.32
N ASP A 123 -20.50 13.05 5.50
CA ASP A 123 -20.01 12.43 6.73
C ASP A 123 -21.00 11.31 7.11
N GLY A 124 -20.94 10.20 6.38
CA GLY A 124 -21.59 8.97 6.77
C GLY A 124 -21.07 8.63 8.16
N ALA A 125 -21.95 8.07 9.01
CA ALA A 125 -21.62 7.74 10.40
C ALA A 125 -20.19 7.19 10.48
N LEU A 126 -19.30 7.94 11.16
CA LEU A 126 -17.90 7.58 11.31
C LEU A 126 -17.83 6.14 11.83
N GLU A 127 -17.34 5.22 11.01
CA GLU A 127 -17.08 3.86 11.45
C GLU A 127 -15.84 3.89 12.36
N ASP A 128 -15.90 3.15 13.47
CA ASP A 128 -14.85 3.12 14.50
C ASP A 128 -14.55 4.48 15.16
N ALA A 129 -15.57 5.29 15.44
CA ALA A 129 -15.38 6.52 16.22
C ALA A 129 -14.70 6.22 17.58
N GLN A 130 -13.56 6.87 17.85
CA GLN A 130 -12.84 6.69 19.10
C GLN A 130 -13.72 7.13 20.29
N ILE A 131 -14.02 6.20 21.19
CA ILE A 131 -14.71 6.53 22.45
C ILE A 131 -13.66 7.15 23.38
N SER A 132 -13.63 8.48 23.46
CA SER A 132 -12.70 9.18 24.35
C SER A 132 -13.02 8.91 25.81
N ALA A 133 -12.10 8.25 26.52
CA ALA A 133 -11.91 8.46 27.95
C ALA A 133 -10.90 9.61 28.12
N ALA A 134 -11.37 10.74 28.65
CA ALA A 134 -10.65 11.96 28.98
C ALA A 134 -10.33 12.93 27.81
N ALA A 135 -10.72 14.18 28.06
CA ALA A 135 -10.53 15.34 27.21
C ALA A 135 -9.05 15.65 26.95
N GLY A 136 -8.71 16.03 25.71
CA GLY A 136 -7.44 16.71 25.42
C GLY A 136 -6.74 16.35 24.11
N MET A 137 -7.24 15.40 23.33
CA MET A 137 -6.69 15.10 22.00
C MET A 137 -7.56 15.78 20.94
N SER A 138 -6.97 16.70 20.16
CA SER A 138 -7.66 17.43 19.09
C SER A 138 -8.38 16.47 18.16
N ALA A 139 -9.61 16.82 17.79
CA ALA A 139 -10.38 16.13 16.76
C ALA A 139 -9.53 15.93 15.49
N PRO A 140 -9.82 14.91 14.65
CA PRO A 140 -9.10 14.73 13.40
C PRO A 140 -9.14 16.03 12.61
N ALA A 141 -8.00 16.39 12.01
CA ALA A 141 -7.88 17.60 11.24
C ALA A 141 -9.00 17.65 10.17
N GLU A 142 -9.67 18.79 10.08
CA GLU A 142 -10.80 19.03 9.18
C GLU A 142 -10.52 18.51 7.75
N GLY A 143 -11.56 18.19 6.99
CA GLY A 143 -11.51 17.53 5.66
C GLY A 143 -10.52 18.08 4.62
N HIS A 144 -9.92 19.26 4.82
CA HIS A 144 -8.88 19.87 3.96
C HIS A 144 -7.45 19.75 4.50
N ALA A 145 -7.27 19.37 5.77
CA ALA A 145 -5.97 19.22 6.39
C ALA A 145 -5.46 17.78 6.28
N TRP A 146 -6.35 16.78 6.33
CA TRP A 146 -5.97 15.38 6.19
C TRP A 146 -5.45 15.05 4.78
N ASP A 147 -6.12 15.52 3.71
CA ASP A 147 -5.75 15.22 2.32
C ASP A 147 -4.42 15.90 1.97
N ALA A 148 -4.22 17.14 2.43
CA ALA A 148 -2.95 17.85 2.29
C ALA A 148 -1.81 17.13 3.02
N GLY A 149 -2.04 16.67 4.26
CA GLY A 149 -1.03 15.94 5.04
C GLY A 149 -0.63 14.62 4.38
N LEU A 150 -1.61 13.85 3.91
CA LEU A 150 -1.36 12.56 3.26
C LEU A 150 -0.64 12.72 1.91
N ARG A 151 -0.99 13.73 1.11
CA ARG A 151 -0.26 14.05 -0.14
C ARG A 151 1.17 14.48 0.12
N GLU A 152 1.39 15.31 1.13
CA GLU A 152 2.74 15.74 1.50
C GLU A 152 3.59 14.54 1.93
N LYS A 153 3.01 13.63 2.73
CA LYS A 153 3.67 12.38 3.12
C LYS A 153 4.00 11.50 1.92
N ALA A 154 3.07 11.33 0.99
CA ALA A 154 3.30 10.59 -0.24
C ALA A 154 4.44 11.21 -1.05
N ARG A 155 4.46 12.55 -1.20
CA ARG A 155 5.55 13.27 -1.88
C ARG A 155 6.91 13.02 -1.23
N GLU A 156 6.99 13.10 0.09
CA GLU A 156 8.23 12.82 0.84
C GLU A 156 8.72 11.37 0.67
N LEU A 157 7.80 10.40 0.69
CA LEU A 157 8.15 9.00 0.47
C LEU A 157 8.54 8.75 -1.00
N GLY A 158 7.85 9.37 -1.94
CA GLY A 158 8.13 9.26 -3.37
C GLY A 158 9.54 9.69 -3.75
N GLN A 159 10.12 10.65 -3.03
CA GLN A 159 11.53 11.05 -3.19
C GLN A 159 12.53 10.01 -2.69
N ARG A 160 12.10 9.09 -1.81
CA ARG A 160 12.92 8.05 -1.19
C ARG A 160 12.66 6.65 -1.75
N MET A 161 11.61 6.48 -2.55
CA MET A 161 11.24 5.21 -3.18
C MET A 161 11.98 5.07 -4.51
N PRO A 162 13.04 4.24 -4.63
CA PRO A 162 13.72 4.02 -5.91
C PRO A 162 12.79 3.40 -6.96
N ARG A 163 13.06 3.61 -8.24
CA ARG A 163 12.49 2.84 -9.36
C ARG A 163 13.61 2.00 -9.93
#